data_AF-A0A0N5BXG7-F1
#
_entry.id   AF-A0A0N5BXG7-F1
#
_cell.length_a   1.000
_cell.length_b   1.000
_cell.length_c   1.000
_cell.angle_alpha   90.00
_cell.angle_beta   90.00
_cell.angle_gamma   90.00
#
_symmetry.space_group_name_H-M   'P 1'
#
loop_
_entity.id
_entity.type
_entity.pdbx_description
1 polymer ?
#
loop_
_entity_poly.entity_id
_entity_poly.type
_entity_poly.pdbx_seq_one_letter_code
_entity_poly.pdbx_strand_id
1 'polypeptide(L)'
;MYTRKDFAVFFFALLIFLSVTNGEFTWHFRDFVLTKYDKEMLDSIERRDMGLGLIGSFGGKDDDSERIINKPAIFIHGTTIRAAIFLQSRKYFMDRGYKSGELYATTYGDGGLTSFFYKTMNCEDVINVRNFIKIVSEYTNSTVNVLGYSMGTPITRKAILGGKCVDTDEDLGEPITHLVDTYIALAGVGFGLETCNFLEDIYPSCNLVNGMHCKSKFLNNLNSQPTKFEGINTHAIYSDQDYLIGKDCCGNICPELNHANMTHKRNFNDHGTIVFNSLDLQYKLFTNIEEEESSSFIF
;
A
#
# COMPACT_ATOMS: atom_id res chain seq x y z
N MET A 1 20.32 48.24 -26.44
CA MET A 1 20.44 47.50 -27.72
C MET A 1 21.01 46.13 -27.37
N TYR A 2 20.14 45.16 -27.06
CA TYR A 2 20.57 43.81 -26.69
C TYR A 2 21.20 43.15 -27.93
N THR A 3 22.40 42.60 -27.77
CA THR A 3 23.14 42.04 -28.90
C THR A 3 22.68 40.60 -29.15
N ARG A 4 22.80 40.13 -30.39
CA ARG A 4 22.41 38.77 -30.83
C ARG A 4 23.08 37.64 -30.03
N LYS A 5 24.14 37.91 -29.27
CA LYS A 5 24.80 36.99 -28.34
C LYS A 5 24.07 36.86 -27.00
N ASP A 6 23.44 37.94 -26.52
CA ASP A 6 22.70 37.94 -25.25
C ASP A 6 21.42 37.09 -25.35
N PHE A 7 20.81 37.04 -26.54
CA PHE A 7 19.64 36.20 -26.82
C PHE A 7 19.98 34.70 -26.85
N ALA A 8 21.19 34.34 -27.31
CA ALA A 8 21.64 32.94 -27.38
C ALA A 8 21.99 32.38 -25.99
N VAL A 9 22.58 33.19 -25.10
CA VAL A 9 22.86 32.81 -23.71
C VAL A 9 21.57 32.68 -22.90
N PHE A 10 20.58 33.56 -23.13
CA PHE A 10 19.26 33.42 -22.51
C PHE A 10 18.51 32.19 -22.99
N PHE A 11 18.60 31.83 -24.28
CA PHE A 11 17.96 30.64 -24.82
C PHE A 11 18.61 29.33 -24.32
N PHE A 12 19.93 29.32 -24.11
CA PHE A 12 20.63 28.19 -23.50
C PHE A 12 20.38 28.06 -21.99
N ALA A 13 20.24 29.17 -21.26
CA ALA A 13 19.84 29.16 -19.85
C ALA A 13 18.37 28.73 -19.67
N LEU A 14 17.48 29.05 -20.61
CA LEU A 14 16.08 28.58 -20.61
C LEU A 14 15.96 27.09 -20.97
N LEU A 15 16.88 26.55 -21.78
CA LEU A 15 16.95 25.11 -22.10
C LEU A 15 17.58 24.27 -20.98
N ILE A 16 18.29 24.87 -20.00
CA ILE A 16 18.74 24.15 -18.79
C ILE A 16 17.61 24.04 -17.75
N PHE A 17 16.54 24.81 -17.90
CA PHE A 17 15.23 24.54 -17.29
C PHE A 17 14.35 23.66 -18.18
N LEU A 18 14.94 22.82 -19.05
CA LEU A 18 14.26 21.63 -19.54
C LEU A 18 13.88 20.82 -18.31
N SER A 19 12.60 20.92 -17.97
CA SER A 19 11.87 20.13 -17.01
C SER A 19 12.47 18.73 -16.92
N VAL A 20 13.31 18.51 -15.89
CA VAL A 20 13.35 17.21 -15.24
C VAL A 20 11.90 17.00 -14.86
N THR A 21 11.18 16.22 -15.68
CA THR A 21 9.83 15.82 -15.35
C THR A 21 9.99 14.93 -14.14
N ASN A 22 9.99 15.56 -12.96
CA ASN A 22 10.10 14.87 -11.69
C ASN A 22 9.04 13.78 -11.71
N GLY A 23 9.52 12.54 -11.83
CA GLY A 23 8.67 11.39 -11.67
C GLY A 23 8.22 11.31 -10.23
N GLU A 24 7.16 10.57 -10.00
CA GLU A 24 6.82 10.16 -8.63
C GLU A 24 7.84 9.13 -8.15
N PHE A 25 8.31 8.27 -9.06
CA PHE A 25 9.47 7.42 -8.84
C PHE A 25 10.77 8.09 -9.24
N THR A 26 11.85 7.67 -8.58
CA THR A 26 13.21 8.05 -8.99
C THR A 26 13.48 7.63 -10.43
N TRP A 27 14.38 8.36 -11.10
CA TRP A 27 14.77 8.05 -12.47
C TRP A 27 15.32 6.61 -12.59
N HIS A 28 16.04 6.13 -11.57
CA HIS A 28 16.63 4.79 -11.57
C HIS A 28 15.56 3.69 -11.58
N PHE A 29 14.50 3.83 -10.77
CA PHE A 29 13.42 2.85 -10.77
C PHE A 29 12.57 2.92 -12.04
N ARG A 30 12.32 4.14 -12.55
CA ARG A 30 11.64 4.34 -13.84
C ARG A 30 12.39 3.65 -14.99
N ASP A 31 13.71 3.83 -15.05
CA ASP A 31 14.56 3.24 -16.08
C ASP A 31 14.53 1.70 -16.03
N PHE A 32 14.59 1.13 -14.82
CA PHE A 32 14.42 -0.32 -14.62
C PHE A 32 13.08 -0.82 -15.15
N VAL A 33 11.96 -0.16 -14.78
CA VAL A 33 10.62 -0.58 -15.21
C VAL A 33 10.49 -0.47 -16.73
N LEU A 34 10.94 0.63 -17.34
CA LEU A 34 10.90 0.81 -18.79
C LEU A 34 11.75 -0.19 -19.55
N THR A 35 12.91 -0.56 -19.00
CA THR A 35 13.83 -1.50 -19.64
C THR A 35 13.34 -2.94 -19.56
N LYS A 36 12.74 -3.32 -18.44
CA LYS A 36 12.35 -4.71 -18.16
C LYS A 36 10.90 -5.04 -18.49
N TYR A 37 10.04 -4.04 -18.40
CA TYR A 37 8.62 -4.10 -18.68
C TYR A 37 8.33 -3.17 -19.87
N ASP A 38 7.48 -2.18 -19.68
CA ASP A 38 7.15 -1.19 -20.70
C ASP A 38 6.62 0.11 -20.06
N LYS A 39 6.23 1.06 -20.91
CA LYS A 39 5.67 2.34 -20.49
C LYS A 39 4.30 2.20 -19.85
N GLU A 40 3.48 1.25 -20.29
CA GLU A 40 2.12 1.05 -19.75
C GLU A 40 2.19 0.58 -18.29
N MET A 41 3.10 -0.36 -18.01
CA MET A 41 3.42 -0.78 -16.65
C MET A 41 3.93 0.39 -15.82
N LEU A 42 4.87 1.19 -16.34
CA LEU A 42 5.37 2.34 -15.58
C LEU A 42 4.23 3.32 -15.25
N ASP A 43 3.39 3.67 -16.22
CA ASP A 43 2.30 4.61 -16.03
C ASP A 43 1.27 4.08 -15.00
N SER A 44 0.99 2.77 -15.01
CA SER A 44 0.03 2.13 -14.09
C SER A 44 0.49 2.14 -12.63
N ILE A 45 1.80 2.03 -12.37
CA ILE A 45 2.33 2.06 -11.00
C ILE A 45 2.89 3.43 -10.57
N GLU A 46 3.27 4.31 -11.49
CA GLU A 46 3.83 5.62 -11.12
C GLU A 46 2.75 6.65 -10.83
N ARG A 47 1.61 6.57 -11.54
CA ARG A 47 0.41 7.35 -11.24
C ARG A 47 0.59 8.86 -11.25
N ARG A 48 1.32 9.38 -12.25
CA ARG A 48 1.48 10.84 -12.43
C ARG A 48 0.16 11.55 -12.77
N ASP A 49 -0.84 10.80 -13.24
CA ASP A 49 -2.22 11.26 -13.41
C ASP A 49 -2.88 11.66 -12.09
N MET A 50 -2.35 11.17 -10.96
CA MET A 50 -2.87 11.42 -9.61
C MET A 50 -2.19 12.62 -8.91
N GLY A 51 -1.39 13.40 -9.64
CA GLY A 51 -0.66 14.56 -9.11
C GLY A 51 0.85 14.39 -9.24
N LEU A 52 1.58 15.44 -8.84
CA LEU A 52 3.04 15.46 -8.79
C LEU A 52 3.50 15.74 -7.36
N GLY A 53 4.70 15.28 -7.01
CA GLY A 53 5.31 15.60 -5.72
C GLY A 53 5.06 14.53 -4.66
N LEU A 54 5.20 13.27 -5.07
CA LEU A 54 4.99 12.05 -4.30
C LEU A 54 3.53 11.81 -3.90
N ILE A 55 2.59 12.38 -4.66
CA ILE A 55 1.15 12.25 -4.38
C ILE A 55 0.63 10.92 -4.91
N GLY A 56 0.95 10.63 -6.17
CA GLY A 56 0.55 9.40 -6.85
C GLY A 56 1.31 8.19 -6.33
N SER A 57 2.63 8.31 -6.22
CA SER A 57 3.52 7.21 -5.83
C SER A 57 4.84 7.73 -5.24
N PHE A 58 5.67 6.85 -4.70
CA PHE A 58 7.07 7.15 -4.41
C PHE A 58 7.91 5.88 -4.37
N GLY A 59 9.21 6.01 -4.61
CA GLY A 59 10.18 4.95 -4.40
C GLY A 59 11.29 4.87 -5.44
N GLY A 60 12.23 3.95 -5.18
CA GLY A 60 13.41 3.71 -6.00
C GLY A 60 14.66 4.40 -5.48
N LYS A 61 15.82 3.89 -5.92
CA LYS A 61 17.12 4.39 -5.51
C LYS A 61 17.38 5.79 -6.04
N ASP A 62 18.08 6.60 -5.26
CA ASP A 62 18.54 7.92 -5.70
C ASP A 62 19.56 7.79 -6.84
N ASP A 63 20.47 6.80 -6.73
CA ASP A 63 21.46 6.44 -7.75
C ASP A 63 22.01 5.00 -7.56
N ASP A 64 22.90 4.57 -8.47
CA ASP A 64 23.51 3.23 -8.47
C ASP A 64 24.34 2.91 -7.22
N SER A 65 24.82 3.92 -6.49
CA SER A 65 25.61 3.74 -5.27
C SER A 65 24.75 3.39 -4.06
N GLU A 66 23.43 3.61 -4.14
CA GLU A 66 22.50 3.28 -3.08
C GLU A 66 22.34 1.75 -2.93
N ARG A 67 22.84 1.25 -1.81
CA ARG A 67 22.66 -0.14 -1.39
C ARG A 67 21.37 -0.31 -0.61
N ILE A 68 20.62 -1.35 -0.97
CA ILE A 68 19.49 -1.91 -0.23
C ILE A 68 20.06 -2.75 0.93
N ILE A 69 19.79 -2.31 2.15
CA ILE A 69 20.24 -2.90 3.41
C ILE A 69 19.03 -3.49 4.15
N ASN A 70 17.95 -2.71 4.24
CA ASN A 70 16.69 -3.13 4.83
C ASN A 70 15.82 -3.85 3.79
N LYS A 71 14.94 -4.74 4.26
CA LYS A 71 13.87 -5.26 3.39
C LYS A 71 12.99 -4.09 2.94
N PRO A 72 12.77 -3.91 1.62
CA PRO A 72 11.98 -2.80 1.13
C PRO A 72 10.57 -2.83 1.69
N ALA A 73 10.09 -1.68 2.15
CA ALA A 73 8.73 -1.51 2.67
C ALA A 73 7.81 -0.96 1.57
N ILE A 74 6.70 -1.65 1.34
CA ILE A 74 5.64 -1.27 0.41
C ILE A 74 4.41 -0.88 1.19
N PHE A 75 3.89 0.33 0.97
CA PHE A 75 2.69 0.84 1.60
C PHE A 75 1.53 0.92 0.60
N ILE A 76 0.42 0.27 0.93
CA ILE A 76 -0.80 0.20 0.10
C ILE A 76 -1.94 0.91 0.83
N HIS A 77 -2.47 1.96 0.20
CA HIS A 77 -3.41 2.88 0.83
C HIS A 77 -4.83 2.32 0.91
N GLY A 78 -5.71 3.03 1.61
CA GLY A 78 -7.13 2.68 1.74
C GLY A 78 -7.99 3.21 0.59
N THR A 79 -9.30 3.00 0.67
CA THR A 79 -10.24 3.60 -0.29
C THR A 79 -10.22 5.14 -0.22
N THR A 80 -10.56 5.79 -1.32
CA THR A 80 -10.73 7.26 -1.44
C THR A 80 -9.50 8.14 -1.16
N ILE A 81 -8.32 7.54 -0.98
CA ILE A 81 -7.06 8.27 -0.74
C ILE A 81 -5.97 7.81 -1.73
N ARG A 82 -4.76 8.35 -1.57
CA ARG A 82 -3.60 8.11 -2.45
C ARG A 82 -2.38 7.69 -1.64
N ALA A 83 -1.32 7.27 -2.33
CA ALA A 83 -0.02 6.94 -1.72
C ALA A 83 0.53 8.04 -0.81
N ALA A 84 0.19 9.30 -1.07
CA ALA A 84 0.55 10.48 -0.27
C ALA A 84 0.29 10.34 1.24
N ILE A 85 -0.69 9.52 1.66
CA ILE A 85 -0.97 9.27 3.08
C ILE A 85 0.27 8.74 3.83
N PHE A 86 1.17 8.06 3.12
CA PHE A 86 2.37 7.46 3.70
C PHE A 86 3.61 8.35 3.63
N LEU A 87 3.50 9.63 3.26
CA LEU A 87 4.66 10.53 3.27
C LEU A 87 5.24 10.70 4.68
N GLN A 88 4.38 10.70 5.71
CA GLN A 88 4.84 10.71 7.10
C GLN A 88 5.50 9.39 7.49
N SER A 89 4.98 8.25 7.03
CA SER A 89 5.63 6.94 7.21
C SER A 89 7.00 6.90 6.53
N ARG A 90 7.08 7.34 5.28
CA ARG A 90 8.33 7.45 4.52
C ARG A 90 9.35 8.28 5.29
N LYS A 91 8.97 9.48 5.73
CA LYS A 91 9.84 10.34 6.54
C LYS A 91 10.28 9.65 7.83
N TYR A 92 9.36 9.04 8.57
CA TYR A 92 9.65 8.38 9.84
C TYR A 92 10.69 7.26 9.71
N PHE A 93 10.57 6.47 8.64
CA PHE A 93 11.48 5.39 8.30
C PHE A 93 12.85 5.92 7.86
N MET A 94 12.88 6.96 7.00
CA MET A 94 14.14 7.58 6.56
C MET A 94 14.92 8.21 7.72
N ASP A 95 14.23 8.87 8.65
CA ASP A 95 14.82 9.43 9.87
C ASP A 95 15.43 8.33 10.77
N ARG A 96 15.17 7.04 10.49
CA ARG A 96 15.67 5.85 11.20
C ARG A 96 16.48 4.90 10.31
N GLY A 97 17.09 5.45 9.25
CA GLY A 97 18.10 4.73 8.47
C GLY A 97 17.59 3.93 7.28
N TYR A 98 16.28 3.94 6.98
CA TYR A 98 15.82 3.51 5.66
C TYR A 98 16.26 4.51 4.59
N LYS A 99 16.43 4.03 3.36
CA LYS A 99 16.77 4.85 2.20
C LYS A 99 15.63 4.92 1.19
N SER A 100 15.75 5.79 0.19
CA SER A 100 14.70 6.00 -0.82
C SER A 100 14.37 4.72 -1.59
N GLY A 101 15.39 3.95 -1.98
CA GLY A 101 15.27 2.65 -2.64
C GLY A 101 14.76 1.52 -1.76
N GLU A 102 14.38 1.80 -0.52
CA GLU A 102 13.81 0.83 0.43
C GLU A 102 12.37 1.18 0.81
N LEU A 103 11.78 2.24 0.26
CA LEU A 103 10.46 2.75 0.65
C LEU A 103 9.62 3.02 -0.60
N TYR A 104 8.48 2.34 -0.68
CA TYR A 104 7.65 2.31 -1.88
C TYR A 104 6.17 2.49 -1.55
N ALA A 105 5.48 3.26 -2.37
CA ALA A 105 4.02 3.29 -2.38
C ALA A 105 3.53 3.62 -3.79
N THR A 106 2.34 3.11 -4.13
CA THR A 106 1.65 3.44 -5.38
C THR A 106 0.16 3.65 -5.09
N THR A 107 -0.50 4.45 -5.93
CA THR A 107 -1.95 4.61 -5.88
C THR A 107 -2.61 3.56 -6.77
N TYR A 108 -3.52 2.76 -6.23
CA TYR A 108 -4.40 1.93 -7.07
C TYR A 108 -5.75 2.64 -7.29
N GLY A 109 -6.47 2.25 -8.35
CA GLY A 109 -7.75 2.85 -8.70
C GLY A 109 -7.64 4.33 -9.08
N ASP A 110 -8.66 5.14 -8.78
CA ASP A 110 -8.74 6.53 -9.25
C ASP A 110 -8.29 7.57 -8.21
N GLY A 111 -7.63 7.14 -7.13
CA GLY A 111 -7.12 8.04 -6.09
C GLY A 111 -8.19 8.92 -5.44
N GLY A 112 -9.43 8.42 -5.35
CA GLY A 112 -10.55 9.04 -4.63
C GLY A 112 -11.52 9.86 -5.46
N LEU A 113 -11.51 9.70 -6.79
CA LEU A 113 -12.58 10.24 -7.64
C LEU A 113 -13.90 9.48 -7.42
N THR A 114 -13.83 8.16 -7.27
CA THR A 114 -14.99 7.35 -6.86
C THR A 114 -15.20 7.51 -5.36
N SER A 115 -16.40 7.94 -4.99
CA SER A 115 -16.77 8.10 -3.58
C SER A 115 -16.79 6.77 -2.82
N PHE A 116 -16.59 6.85 -1.50
CA PHE A 116 -16.46 5.71 -0.58
C PHE A 116 -17.50 4.61 -0.83
N PHE A 117 -18.78 4.98 -0.90
CA PHE A 117 -19.88 4.02 -1.03
C PHE A 117 -19.98 3.32 -2.40
N TYR A 118 -19.21 3.77 -3.39
CA TYR A 118 -19.24 3.23 -4.75
C TYR A 118 -17.93 2.53 -5.14
N LYS A 119 -16.89 2.60 -4.31
CA LYS A 119 -15.61 1.93 -4.59
C LYS A 119 -15.67 0.46 -4.14
N THR A 120 -15.48 -0.43 -5.10
CA THR A 120 -15.36 -1.89 -4.93
C THR A 120 -13.91 -2.34 -5.02
N MET A 121 -13.61 -3.55 -4.54
CA MET A 121 -12.28 -4.17 -4.62
C MET A 121 -12.11 -4.87 -5.97
N ASN A 122 -11.83 -4.09 -7.02
CA ASN A 122 -11.84 -4.59 -8.40
C ASN A 122 -10.58 -5.39 -8.72
N CYS A 123 -10.68 -6.34 -9.66
CA CYS A 123 -9.53 -7.10 -10.15
C CYS A 123 -8.37 -6.20 -10.63
N GLU A 124 -8.67 -5.08 -11.29
CA GLU A 124 -7.66 -4.12 -11.75
C GLU A 124 -6.83 -3.53 -10.60
N ASP A 125 -7.45 -3.24 -9.45
CA ASP A 125 -6.74 -2.76 -8.26
C ASP A 125 -5.77 -3.84 -7.75
N VAL A 126 -6.24 -5.08 -7.74
CA VAL A 126 -5.47 -6.26 -7.32
C VAL A 126 -4.28 -6.51 -8.25
N ILE A 127 -4.49 -6.43 -9.57
CA ILE A 127 -3.43 -6.61 -10.59
C ILE A 127 -2.36 -5.54 -10.41
N ASN A 128 -2.76 -4.27 -10.25
CA ASN A 128 -1.83 -3.17 -10.02
C ASN A 128 -0.96 -3.40 -8.77
N VAL A 129 -1.59 -3.72 -7.62
CA VAL A 129 -0.86 -3.97 -6.37
C VAL A 129 0.04 -5.20 -6.49
N ARG A 130 -0.42 -6.28 -7.14
CA ARG A 130 0.36 -7.51 -7.36
C ARG A 130 1.60 -7.24 -8.20
N ASN A 131 1.45 -6.51 -9.30
CA ASN A 131 2.57 -6.14 -10.16
C ASN A 131 3.56 -5.26 -9.40
N PHE A 132 3.07 -4.29 -8.63
CA PHE A 132 3.94 -3.42 -7.84
C PHE A 132 4.81 -4.21 -6.83
N ILE A 133 4.22 -5.16 -6.09
CA ILE A 133 4.95 -6.03 -5.17
C ILE A 133 6.05 -6.82 -5.89
N LYS A 134 5.71 -7.43 -7.04
CA LYS A 134 6.67 -8.22 -7.83
C LYS A 134 7.81 -7.35 -8.37
N ILE A 135 7.50 -6.18 -8.92
CA ILE A 135 8.47 -5.25 -9.50
C ILE A 135 9.43 -4.75 -8.43
N VAL A 136 8.93 -4.36 -7.26
CA VAL A 136 9.78 -3.88 -6.16
C VAL A 136 10.69 -5.00 -5.65
N SER A 137 10.16 -6.20 -5.42
CA SER A 137 10.95 -7.36 -5.00
C SER A 137 12.06 -7.69 -6.02
N GLU A 138 11.72 -7.64 -7.30
CA GLU A 138 12.67 -7.92 -8.38
C GLU A 138 13.73 -6.83 -8.55
N TYR A 139 13.34 -5.55 -8.50
CA TYR A 139 14.23 -4.41 -8.61
C TYR A 139 15.27 -4.37 -7.49
N THR A 140 14.83 -4.70 -6.27
CA THR A 140 15.68 -4.70 -5.08
C THR A 140 16.41 -6.02 -4.86
N ASN A 141 16.06 -7.06 -5.62
CA ASN A 141 16.52 -8.43 -5.44
C ASN A 141 16.39 -8.90 -3.97
N SER A 142 15.21 -8.65 -3.38
CA SER A 142 14.90 -8.91 -1.97
C SER A 142 13.45 -9.35 -1.81
N THR A 143 13.15 -10.08 -0.73
CA THR A 143 11.78 -10.11 -0.21
C THR A 143 11.39 -8.74 0.33
N VAL A 144 10.09 -8.46 0.39
CA VAL A 144 9.55 -7.16 0.77
C VAL A 144 8.71 -7.25 2.04
N ASN A 145 8.62 -6.14 2.75
CA ASN A 145 7.64 -5.90 3.79
C ASN A 145 6.46 -5.14 3.19
N VAL A 146 5.23 -5.50 3.54
CA VAL A 146 4.04 -4.89 2.94
C VAL A 146 3.04 -4.49 4.02
N LEU A 147 2.55 -3.25 3.94
CA LEU A 147 1.50 -2.72 4.82
C LEU A 147 0.27 -2.40 3.96
N GLY A 148 -0.83 -3.07 4.23
CA GLY A 148 -2.14 -2.72 3.69
C GLY A 148 -2.94 -1.91 4.70
N TYR A 149 -3.38 -0.71 4.33
CA TYR A 149 -4.20 0.14 5.19
C TYR A 149 -5.66 0.11 4.73
N SER A 150 -6.62 -0.07 5.65
CA SER A 150 -8.06 -0.02 5.33
C SER A 150 -8.43 -1.02 4.21
N MET A 151 -9.13 -0.59 3.16
CA MET A 151 -9.44 -1.40 1.97
C MET A 151 -8.19 -1.91 1.23
N GLY A 152 -7.03 -1.28 1.42
CA GLY A 152 -5.75 -1.80 0.92
C GLY A 152 -5.38 -3.15 1.52
N THR A 153 -5.89 -3.49 2.71
CA THR A 153 -5.70 -4.81 3.34
C THR A 153 -6.22 -5.94 2.43
N PRO A 154 -7.54 -6.08 2.18
CA PRO A 154 -8.04 -7.17 1.35
C PRO A 154 -7.52 -7.14 -0.09
N ILE A 155 -7.32 -5.96 -0.70
CA ILE A 155 -6.73 -5.85 -2.05
C ILE A 155 -5.32 -6.45 -2.07
N THR A 156 -4.47 -6.10 -1.10
CA THR A 156 -3.11 -6.62 -1.01
C THR A 156 -3.10 -8.11 -0.70
N ARG A 157 -3.99 -8.59 0.18
CA ARG A 157 -4.14 -10.03 0.45
C ARG A 157 -4.49 -10.79 -0.82
N LYS A 158 -5.44 -10.29 -1.61
CA LYS A 158 -5.80 -10.93 -2.89
C LYS A 158 -4.64 -10.89 -3.89
N ALA A 159 -3.89 -9.79 -3.93
CA ALA A 159 -2.70 -9.66 -4.77
C ALA A 159 -1.61 -10.68 -4.39
N ILE A 160 -1.46 -11.01 -3.10
CA ILE A 160 -0.52 -12.01 -2.62
C ILE A 160 -1.02 -13.43 -2.88
N LEU A 161 -2.28 -13.72 -2.56
CA LEU A 161 -2.90 -15.04 -2.73
C LEU A 161 -2.94 -15.48 -4.20
N GLY A 162 -3.18 -14.56 -5.12
CA GLY A 162 -3.36 -14.87 -6.53
C GLY A 162 -4.65 -15.65 -6.83
N GLY A 163 -4.56 -16.60 -7.76
CA GLY A 163 -5.70 -17.32 -8.33
C GLY A 163 -6.64 -16.41 -9.12
N LYS A 164 -7.91 -16.82 -9.26
CA LYS A 164 -8.89 -16.04 -10.03
C LYS A 164 -9.42 -14.82 -9.29
N CYS A 165 -9.55 -13.70 -10.00
CA CYS A 165 -10.35 -12.56 -9.55
C CYS A 165 -11.82 -12.95 -9.41
N VAL A 166 -12.47 -12.51 -8.33
CA VAL A 166 -13.84 -12.94 -8.00
C VAL A 166 -14.92 -12.27 -8.84
N ASP A 167 -14.58 -11.15 -9.47
CA ASP A 167 -15.45 -10.28 -10.27
C ASP A 167 -15.25 -10.48 -11.78
N THR A 168 -14.02 -10.71 -12.24
CA THR A 168 -13.71 -10.86 -13.69
C THR A 168 -13.24 -12.25 -14.12
N ASP A 169 -12.99 -13.17 -13.17
CA ASP A 169 -12.40 -14.50 -13.42
C ASP A 169 -10.98 -14.48 -14.05
N GLU A 170 -10.35 -13.32 -14.18
CA GLU A 170 -8.96 -13.19 -14.62
C GLU A 170 -8.01 -13.94 -13.69
N ASP A 171 -7.05 -14.66 -14.26
CA ASP A 171 -6.10 -15.47 -13.51
C ASP A 171 -4.86 -14.65 -13.13
N LEU A 172 -4.72 -14.39 -11.83
CA LEU A 172 -3.55 -13.69 -11.27
C LEU A 172 -2.31 -14.61 -11.20
N GLY A 173 -2.48 -15.91 -11.44
CA GLY A 173 -1.45 -16.94 -11.29
C GLY A 173 -1.23 -17.36 -9.84
N GLU A 174 -0.14 -18.09 -9.61
CA GLU A 174 0.21 -18.70 -8.32
C GLU A 174 0.45 -17.67 -7.19
N PRO A 175 0.30 -18.07 -5.92
CA PRO A 175 0.59 -17.19 -4.79
C PRO A 175 2.02 -16.63 -4.82
N ILE A 176 2.17 -15.35 -4.47
CA ILE A 176 3.48 -14.67 -4.33
C ILE A 176 3.91 -14.53 -2.86
N THR A 177 3.38 -15.36 -1.96
CA THR A 177 3.71 -15.39 -0.54
C THR A 177 5.21 -15.40 -0.27
N HIS A 178 5.99 -16.11 -1.10
CA HIS A 178 7.44 -16.21 -0.98
C HIS A 178 8.19 -14.89 -1.21
N LEU A 179 7.54 -13.88 -1.80
CA LEU A 179 8.11 -12.54 -1.96
C LEU A 179 7.89 -11.65 -0.73
N VAL A 180 6.99 -12.02 0.19
CA VAL A 180 6.60 -11.19 1.32
C VAL A 180 7.17 -11.76 2.63
N ASP A 181 7.98 -10.96 3.31
CA ASP A 181 8.54 -11.32 4.61
C ASP A 181 7.58 -10.95 5.74
N THR A 182 7.33 -9.67 5.94
CA THR A 182 6.38 -9.17 6.94
C THR A 182 5.19 -8.50 6.27
N TYR A 183 3.99 -8.91 6.65
CA TYR A 183 2.73 -8.27 6.27
C TYR A 183 2.04 -7.62 7.46
N ILE A 184 1.59 -6.37 7.30
CA ILE A 184 0.80 -5.64 8.29
C ILE A 184 -0.55 -5.27 7.68
N ALA A 185 -1.64 -5.78 8.27
CA ALA A 185 -3.00 -5.29 8.08
C ALA A 185 -3.27 -4.16 9.07
N LEU A 186 -3.28 -2.92 8.61
CA LEU A 186 -3.48 -1.73 9.45
C LEU A 186 -4.90 -1.19 9.27
N ALA A 187 -5.68 -1.18 10.36
CA ALA A 187 -7.09 -0.78 10.35
C ALA A 187 -7.86 -1.40 9.17
N GLY A 188 -7.58 -2.68 8.91
CA GLY A 188 -7.94 -3.33 7.66
C GLY A 188 -9.42 -3.63 7.55
N VAL A 189 -9.92 -3.77 6.33
CA VAL A 189 -11.21 -4.40 6.04
C VAL A 189 -10.98 -5.92 5.98
N GLY A 190 -10.62 -6.53 7.12
CA GLY A 190 -10.15 -7.92 7.20
C GLY A 190 -11.29 -8.94 7.03
N PHE A 191 -12.32 -8.80 7.85
CA PHE A 191 -13.57 -9.57 7.79
C PHE A 191 -14.75 -8.76 7.24
N GLY A 192 -14.57 -7.47 6.97
CA GLY A 192 -15.59 -6.62 6.36
C GLY A 192 -15.60 -5.22 6.94
N LEU A 193 -16.54 -4.42 6.45
CA LEU A 193 -16.96 -3.15 7.01
C LEU A 193 -18.30 -3.37 7.71
N GLU A 194 -18.40 -3.08 9.01
CA GLU A 194 -19.59 -3.44 9.81
C GLU A 194 -20.90 -2.88 9.21
N THR A 195 -20.86 -1.64 8.72
CA THR A 195 -22.03 -1.01 8.08
C THR A 195 -22.46 -1.73 6.79
N CYS A 196 -21.53 -2.39 6.09
CA CYS A 196 -21.87 -3.13 4.89
C CYS A 196 -22.71 -4.38 5.16
N ASN A 197 -22.80 -4.88 6.39
CA ASN A 197 -23.65 -6.03 6.75
C ASN A 197 -25.17 -5.79 6.52
N PHE A 198 -25.57 -4.54 6.26
CA PHE A 198 -26.96 -4.14 6.11
C PHE A 198 -27.22 -3.27 4.86
N LEU A 199 -26.20 -3.06 4.01
CA LEU A 199 -26.22 -2.08 2.92
C LEU A 199 -25.87 -2.68 1.55
N GLU A 200 -25.86 -4.01 1.42
CA GLU A 200 -25.46 -4.73 0.21
C GLU A 200 -26.31 -4.39 -1.02
N ASP A 201 -27.60 -4.13 -0.81
CA ASP A 201 -28.57 -3.79 -1.88
C ASP A 201 -28.62 -2.28 -2.18
N ILE A 202 -27.92 -1.47 -1.38
CA ILE A 202 -27.97 0.00 -1.46
C ILE A 202 -26.68 0.55 -2.08
N TYR A 203 -25.53 0.04 -1.65
CA TYR A 203 -24.23 0.58 -2.02
C TYR A 203 -23.36 -0.45 -2.73
N PRO A 204 -22.82 -0.14 -3.93
CA PRO A 204 -21.91 -1.04 -4.63
C PRO A 204 -20.71 -1.47 -3.80
N SER A 205 -20.14 -0.59 -2.99
CA SER A 205 -19.04 -0.92 -2.07
C SER A 205 -19.36 -2.04 -1.07
N CYS A 206 -20.63 -2.37 -0.86
CA CYS A 206 -21.10 -3.40 0.05
C CYS A 206 -21.66 -4.65 -0.67
N ASN A 207 -21.51 -4.77 -1.99
CA ASN A 207 -22.07 -5.90 -2.73
C ASN A 207 -21.45 -7.27 -2.31
N LEU A 208 -22.18 -8.36 -2.55
CA LEU A 208 -21.78 -9.72 -2.18
C LEU A 208 -20.75 -10.39 -3.11
N VAL A 209 -20.22 -9.69 -4.11
CA VAL A 209 -19.17 -10.18 -5.01
C VAL A 209 -17.81 -9.64 -4.59
N ASN A 210 -17.56 -8.36 -4.84
CA ASN A 210 -16.29 -7.67 -4.58
C ASN A 210 -16.44 -6.44 -3.66
N GLY A 211 -17.52 -6.38 -2.89
CA GLY A 211 -17.74 -5.40 -1.85
C GLY A 211 -17.15 -5.81 -0.48
N MET A 212 -17.19 -4.87 0.45
CA MET A 212 -16.69 -4.97 1.82
C MET A 212 -17.71 -5.62 2.78
N HIS A 213 -18.80 -6.19 2.27
CA HIS A 213 -19.72 -7.00 3.07
C HIS A 213 -19.03 -8.29 3.53
N CYS A 214 -19.20 -8.68 4.80
CA CYS A 214 -18.49 -9.81 5.42
C CYS A 214 -18.61 -11.16 4.67
N LYS A 215 -19.74 -11.38 4.00
CA LYS A 215 -20.04 -12.57 3.17
C LYS A 215 -19.75 -12.38 1.68
N SER A 216 -19.05 -11.32 1.26
CA SER A 216 -18.72 -11.15 -0.14
C SER A 216 -17.82 -12.29 -0.63
N LYS A 217 -17.94 -12.66 -1.92
CA LYS A 217 -17.07 -13.68 -2.52
C LYS A 217 -15.59 -13.33 -2.33
N PHE A 218 -15.25 -12.05 -2.41
CA PHE A 218 -13.90 -11.55 -2.19
C PHE A 218 -13.37 -11.88 -0.79
N LEU A 219 -14.06 -11.45 0.26
CA LEU A 219 -13.60 -11.68 1.64
C LEU A 219 -13.67 -13.16 2.02
N ASN A 220 -14.69 -13.88 1.56
CA ASN A 220 -14.77 -15.34 1.75
C ASN A 220 -13.60 -16.06 1.09
N ASN A 221 -13.16 -15.65 -0.11
CA ASN A 221 -12.00 -16.25 -0.77
C ASN A 221 -10.72 -16.07 0.05
N LEU A 222 -10.53 -14.92 0.69
CA LEU A 222 -9.37 -14.65 1.54
C LEU A 222 -9.46 -15.37 2.89
N ASN A 223 -10.61 -15.34 3.54
CA ASN A 223 -10.77 -15.82 4.90
C ASN A 223 -11.03 -17.33 4.99
N SER A 224 -11.29 -18.02 3.87
CA SER A 224 -11.40 -19.48 3.80
C SER A 224 -10.06 -20.21 3.65
N GLN A 225 -8.95 -19.49 3.52
CA GLN A 225 -7.63 -20.12 3.44
C GLN A 225 -7.30 -20.81 4.78
N PRO A 226 -6.77 -22.05 4.77
CA PRO A 226 -6.59 -22.85 5.98
C PRO A 226 -5.45 -22.36 6.89
N THR A 227 -4.56 -21.54 6.34
CA THR A 227 -3.40 -20.95 7.04
C THR A 227 -3.15 -19.55 6.50
N LYS A 228 -2.32 -18.78 7.22
CA LYS A 228 -1.79 -17.51 6.70
C LYS A 228 -1.05 -17.72 5.38
N PHE A 229 -1.13 -16.73 4.50
CA PHE A 229 -0.48 -16.72 3.19
C PHE A 229 0.12 -15.35 2.85
N GLU A 230 -0.09 -14.35 3.70
CA GLU A 230 0.28 -12.97 3.45
C GLU A 230 1.80 -12.73 3.57
N GLY A 231 2.52 -13.60 4.28
CA GLY A 231 3.97 -13.53 4.45
C GLY A 231 4.47 -14.48 5.55
N ILE A 232 5.77 -14.39 5.86
CA ILE A 232 6.40 -15.15 6.94
C ILE A 232 5.89 -14.66 8.30
N ASN A 233 5.89 -13.34 8.51
CA ASN A 233 5.38 -12.67 9.70
C ASN A 233 4.12 -11.87 9.33
N THR A 234 3.02 -12.09 10.03
CA THR A 234 1.74 -11.44 9.72
C THR A 234 1.15 -10.78 10.96
N HIS A 235 0.77 -9.51 10.82
CA HIS A 235 0.27 -8.71 11.94
C HIS A 235 -1.02 -7.99 11.57
N ALA A 236 -1.93 -7.90 12.54
CA ALA A 236 -3.03 -6.93 12.51
C ALA A 236 -2.71 -5.78 13.47
N ILE A 237 -2.99 -4.55 13.07
CA ILE A 237 -2.96 -3.37 13.94
C ILE A 237 -4.32 -2.69 13.80
N TYR A 238 -5.09 -2.59 14.88
CA TYR A 238 -6.40 -1.94 14.84
C TYR A 238 -6.78 -1.29 16.17
N SER A 239 -7.87 -0.53 16.17
CA SER A 239 -8.42 0.14 17.35
C SER A 239 -9.89 -0.22 17.52
N ASP A 240 -10.33 -0.48 18.76
CA ASP A 240 -11.76 -0.68 19.07
C ASP A 240 -12.55 0.66 18.99
N GLN A 241 -11.88 1.79 18.74
CA GLN A 241 -12.46 3.11 18.47
C GLN A 241 -12.40 3.51 16.99
N ASP A 242 -11.99 2.59 16.11
CA ASP A 242 -12.19 2.75 14.67
C ASP A 242 -13.67 2.48 14.31
N TYR A 243 -14.50 3.49 14.49
CA TYR A 243 -15.93 3.42 14.18
C TYR A 243 -16.23 3.35 12.68
N LEU A 244 -15.25 3.61 11.81
CA LEU A 244 -15.45 3.45 10.37
C LEU A 244 -15.50 1.96 10.04
N ILE A 245 -14.46 1.21 10.43
CA ILE A 245 -14.39 -0.24 10.18
C ILE A 245 -15.47 -0.98 10.98
N GLY A 246 -15.66 -0.58 12.23
CA GLY A 246 -16.61 -1.21 13.15
C GLY A 246 -16.04 -2.44 13.85
N LYS A 247 -16.90 -3.18 14.54
CA LYS A 247 -16.51 -4.25 15.46
C LYS A 247 -16.97 -5.63 15.04
N ASP A 248 -18.24 -5.78 14.66
CA ASP A 248 -18.82 -7.08 14.33
C ASP A 248 -19.09 -7.23 12.83
N CYS A 249 -18.32 -8.11 12.20
CA CYS A 249 -18.47 -8.51 10.82
C CYS A 249 -18.88 -9.98 10.79
N CYS A 250 -20.16 -10.21 11.06
CA CYS A 250 -20.81 -11.50 10.95
C CYS A 250 -20.23 -12.54 11.92
N GLY A 251 -20.05 -12.11 13.17
CA GLY A 251 -19.47 -12.89 14.26
C GLY A 251 -17.95 -12.81 14.36
N ASN A 252 -17.29 -12.08 13.46
CA ASN A 252 -15.85 -11.87 13.46
C ASN A 252 -15.50 -10.43 13.82
N ILE A 253 -14.32 -10.22 14.40
CA ILE A 253 -13.77 -8.88 14.62
C ILE A 253 -13.43 -8.28 13.26
N CYS A 254 -14.13 -7.21 12.85
CA CYS A 254 -14.02 -6.62 11.51
C CYS A 254 -12.58 -6.37 11.03
N PRO A 255 -11.69 -5.72 11.81
CA PRO A 255 -10.33 -5.43 11.36
C PRO A 255 -9.31 -6.57 11.58
N GLU A 256 -9.74 -7.72 12.12
CA GLU A 256 -8.83 -8.82 12.40
C GLU A 256 -8.25 -9.43 11.11
N LEU A 257 -7.02 -9.94 11.21
CA LEU A 257 -6.39 -10.69 10.13
C LEU A 257 -6.43 -12.19 10.46
N ASN A 258 -7.16 -12.95 9.64
CA ASN A 258 -7.26 -14.40 9.85
C ASN A 258 -5.86 -15.06 9.83
N HIS A 259 -5.58 -15.92 10.81
CA HIS A 259 -4.29 -16.60 11.00
C HIS A 259 -3.07 -15.68 11.21
N ALA A 260 -3.26 -14.41 11.63
CA ALA A 260 -2.14 -13.54 11.99
C ALA A 260 -1.21 -14.16 13.03
N ASN A 261 0.09 -13.89 12.94
CA ASN A 261 1.03 -14.23 14.01
C ASN A 261 0.69 -13.46 15.30
N MET A 262 0.34 -12.18 15.17
CA MET A 262 0.04 -11.34 16.32
C MET A 262 -0.88 -10.18 15.95
N THR A 263 -1.75 -9.83 16.88
CA THR A 263 -2.69 -8.72 16.76
C THR A 263 -2.36 -7.65 17.79
N HIS A 264 -2.24 -6.41 17.32
CA HIS A 264 -1.84 -5.24 18.10
C HIS A 264 -3.01 -4.26 18.21
N LYS A 265 -3.66 -4.24 19.36
CA LYS A 265 -4.67 -3.21 19.64
C LYS A 265 -3.98 -1.88 19.97
N ARG A 266 -4.40 -0.81 19.29
CA ARG A 266 -3.96 0.57 19.49
C ARG A 266 -5.17 1.45 19.71
N ASN A 267 -5.86 1.19 20.82
CA ASN A 267 -7.02 1.97 21.27
C ASN A 267 -6.68 3.46 21.42
N PHE A 268 -7.72 4.29 21.47
CA PHE A 268 -7.64 5.76 21.42
C PHE A 268 -7.21 6.34 20.06
N ASN A 269 -7.26 5.53 19.01
CA ASN A 269 -7.12 5.97 17.63
C ASN A 269 -8.41 5.72 16.86
N ASP A 270 -8.78 6.66 16.00
CA ASP A 270 -9.78 6.45 14.95
C ASP A 270 -9.11 5.93 13.67
N HIS A 271 -9.90 5.71 12.62
CA HIS A 271 -9.41 5.21 11.34
C HIS A 271 -8.27 6.06 10.77
N GLY A 272 -8.40 7.39 10.79
CA GLY A 272 -7.46 8.31 10.15
C GLY A 272 -6.20 8.59 10.97
N THR A 273 -6.29 8.46 12.29
CA THR A 273 -5.17 8.75 13.21
C THR A 273 -4.28 7.53 13.45
N ILE A 274 -4.83 6.31 13.39
CA ILE A 274 -4.06 5.09 13.67
C ILE A 274 -2.85 4.92 12.74
N VAL A 275 -2.93 5.36 11.49
CA VAL A 275 -1.82 5.28 10.53
C VAL A 275 -0.60 6.09 10.95
N PHE A 276 -0.81 7.21 11.64
CA PHE A 276 0.26 8.08 12.10
C PHE A 276 0.70 7.78 13.54
N ASN A 277 -0.25 7.40 14.39
CA ASN A 277 0.02 7.14 15.80
C ASN A 277 0.63 5.75 16.06
N SER A 278 0.64 4.87 15.05
CA SER A 278 1.29 3.55 15.12
C SER A 278 2.60 3.43 14.35
N LEU A 279 3.19 4.54 13.87
CA LEU A 279 4.42 4.52 13.06
C LEU A 279 5.60 3.79 13.71
N ASP A 280 5.78 3.96 15.03
CA ASP A 280 6.82 3.25 15.78
C ASP A 280 6.63 1.73 15.76
N LEU A 281 5.39 1.27 15.98
CA LEU A 281 5.06 -0.15 15.88
C LEU A 281 5.26 -0.66 14.44
N GLN A 282 4.77 0.07 13.43
CA GLN A 282 4.96 -0.31 12.02
C GLN A 282 6.44 -0.50 11.69
N TYR A 283 7.29 0.42 12.12
CA TYR A 283 8.74 0.34 11.94
C TYR A 283 9.36 -0.86 12.67
N LYS A 284 9.02 -1.08 13.94
CA LYS A 284 9.52 -2.21 14.73
C LYS A 284 9.16 -3.55 14.12
N LEU A 285 7.92 -3.70 13.65
CA LEU A 285 7.47 -4.93 12.99
C LEU A 285 8.18 -5.18 11.66
N PHE A 286 8.48 -4.13 10.88
CA PHE A 286 9.25 -4.26 9.63
C PHE A 286 10.75 -4.52 9.84
N THR A 287 11.29 -4.11 10.99
CA THR A 287 12.71 -4.27 11.33
C THR A 287 12.97 -5.46 12.26
N ASN A 288 11.92 -6.16 12.72
CA ASN A 288 11.98 -7.22 13.74
C ASN A 288 12.70 -6.78 15.02
N ILE A 289 12.54 -5.51 15.40
CA ILE A 289 13.03 -5.01 16.69
C ILE A 289 11.98 -5.37 17.73
N GLU A 290 12.35 -6.20 18.70
CA GLU A 290 11.46 -6.57 19.82
C GLU A 290 11.02 -5.31 20.60
N GLU A 291 9.76 -5.26 21.04
CA GLU A 291 9.34 -4.26 22.01
C GLU A 291 10.10 -4.53 23.32
N GLU A 292 11.04 -3.66 23.69
CA GLU A 292 11.39 -3.53 25.10
C GLU A 292 10.09 -3.12 25.82
N GLU A 293 9.50 -4.05 26.56
CA GLU A 293 8.39 -3.76 27.46
C GLU A 293 8.81 -2.58 28.35
N SER A 294 8.15 -1.44 28.17
CA SER A 294 8.20 -0.35 29.14
C SER A 294 7.48 -0.80 30.41
N SER A 295 8.19 -1.62 31.18
CA SER A 295 7.84 -1.92 32.55
C SER A 295 8.00 -0.65 33.37
N SER A 296 6.88 -0.21 33.95
CA SER A 296 6.77 0.66 35.12
C SER A 296 7.40 2.05 35.07
N PHE A 297 6.57 3.08 34.91
CA PHE A 297 6.61 4.23 35.82
C PHE A 297 5.17 4.67 36.13
N ILE A 298 4.62 4.06 37.17
CA ILE A 298 3.62 4.70 38.02
C ILE A 298 4.42 5.55 39.01
N PHE A 299 4.20 6.87 38.98
CA PHE A 299 4.37 7.75 40.13
C PHE A 299 3.11 8.59 40.25
#